data_AF-A0A443RWB0-F1
#
_entry.id   AF-A0A443RWB0-F1
#
_cell.length_a   1.000
_cell.length_b   1.000
_cell.length_c   1.000
_cell.angle_alpha   90.00
_cell.angle_beta   90.00
_cell.angle_gamma   90.00
#
_symmetry.space_group_name_H-M   'P 1'
#
loop_
_entity.id
_entity.type
_entity.pdbx_description
1 polymer ?
#
loop_
_entity_poly.entity_id
_entity_poly.type
_entity_poly.pdbx_seq_one_letter_code
_entity_poly.pdbx_strand_id
1 'polypeptide(L)'
;LNQVSLALPDRKYYIEGFKNSAYQAYFKLMVDCAKKMGATDENANSDMKEVLELETQLAQITVPEEEMRDADSQYNLINKKSLVQKYENLQLNNLIDYLSGNTFSDAEELNVAVPPYLDRLNDLIPKTKKRTLANYIIWRVVLESLPHLSQDWRDLYFQFTQTLDGSKSDVPRSQFCLLRVSANFDIALSSLYILKNVRLNNKIQQEASIIVNEVIKTAKQELRKIEWMQDSTKQQAIEKLNQLISITAYPKEYLNTKKVDKQYAEV
;
A
#
# COMPACT_ATOMS: atom_id res chain seq x y z
N LEU A 1 6.82 2.30 -11.19
CA LEU A 1 6.53 3.62 -10.59
C LEU A 1 5.02 3.83 -10.55
N ASN A 2 4.47 4.24 -9.40
CA ASN A 2 3.02 4.39 -9.18
C ASN A 2 2.73 5.73 -8.48
N GLN A 3 1.46 6.11 -8.33
CA GLN A 3 1.04 7.26 -7.53
C GLN A 3 1.29 7.04 -6.04
N VAL A 4 1.49 8.13 -5.28
CA VAL A 4 1.77 8.06 -3.84
C VAL A 4 0.50 7.76 -3.05
N SER A 5 0.65 7.13 -1.88
CA SER A 5 -0.43 7.08 -0.89
C SER A 5 -0.61 8.45 -0.24
N LEU A 6 -1.85 8.78 0.13
CA LEU A 6 -2.19 9.99 0.88
C LEU A 6 -2.40 9.63 2.36
N ALA A 7 -2.28 10.60 3.26
CA ALA A 7 -2.55 10.37 4.67
C ALA A 7 -4.04 10.16 4.98
N LEU A 8 -4.93 10.87 4.27
CA LEU A 8 -6.37 10.59 4.34
C LEU A 8 -6.74 9.46 3.38
N PRO A 9 -7.76 8.65 3.69
CA PRO A 9 -8.05 7.42 2.94
C PRO A 9 -8.42 7.60 1.46
N ASP A 10 -8.82 8.81 1.06
CA ASP A 10 -9.35 9.10 -0.27
C ASP A 10 -9.07 10.56 -0.64
N ARG A 11 -8.87 10.85 -1.93
CA ARG A 11 -8.70 12.21 -2.42
C ARG A 11 -9.90 13.12 -2.13
N LYS A 12 -11.12 12.56 -2.01
CA LYS A 12 -12.35 13.33 -1.74
C LYS A 12 -12.27 14.16 -0.46
N TYR A 13 -11.59 13.66 0.58
CA TYR A 13 -11.42 14.40 1.83
C TYR A 13 -10.65 15.70 1.62
N TYR A 14 -9.66 15.70 0.72
CA TYR A 14 -8.89 16.88 0.35
C TYR A 14 -9.69 17.84 -0.53
N ILE A 15 -10.57 17.33 -1.40
CA ILE A 15 -11.45 18.15 -2.25
C ILE A 15 -12.48 18.91 -1.40
N GLU A 16 -13.05 18.27 -0.38
CA GLU A 16 -13.99 18.91 0.54
C GLU A 16 -13.30 19.92 1.48
N GLY A 17 -12.00 19.73 1.72
CA GLY A 17 -11.16 20.62 2.53
C GLY A 17 -11.70 20.81 3.95
N PHE A 18 -11.61 22.02 4.49
CA PHE A 18 -12.05 22.34 5.85
C PHE A 18 -13.55 22.17 6.12
N LYS A 19 -14.38 21.82 5.13
CA LYS A 19 -15.77 21.42 5.39
C LYS A 19 -15.86 19.99 5.96
N ASN A 20 -14.82 19.18 5.75
CA ASN A 20 -14.76 17.80 6.19
C ASN A 20 -14.00 17.66 7.53
N SER A 21 -14.58 16.92 8.47
CA SER A 21 -14.00 16.71 9.80
C SER A 21 -12.68 15.93 9.77
N ALA A 22 -12.49 15.00 8.83
CA ALA A 22 -11.24 14.26 8.66
C ALA A 22 -10.09 15.19 8.24
N TYR A 23 -10.36 16.12 7.32
CA TYR A 23 -9.37 17.12 6.89
C TYR A 23 -8.98 18.07 8.03
N GLN A 24 -9.96 18.50 8.84
CA GLN A 24 -9.71 19.30 10.05
C GLN A 24 -8.88 18.54 11.09
N ALA A 25 -9.24 17.29 11.39
CA ALA A 25 -8.56 16.45 12.35
C ALA A 25 -7.13 16.14 11.91
N TYR A 26 -6.91 15.94 10.62
CA TYR A 26 -5.59 15.75 10.04
C TYR A 26 -4.71 17.00 10.19
N PHE A 27 -5.21 18.18 9.83
CA PHE A 27 -4.48 19.43 10.04
C PHE A 27 -4.15 19.65 11.53
N LYS A 28 -5.10 19.37 12.42
CA LYS A 28 -4.89 19.45 13.86
C LYS A 28 -3.77 18.51 14.31
N LEU A 29 -3.77 17.26 13.87
CA LEU A 29 -2.71 16.30 14.18
C LEU A 29 -1.33 16.82 13.75
N MET A 30 -1.23 17.34 12.52
CA MET A 30 0.00 17.93 11.99
C MET A 30 0.55 19.04 12.91
N VAL A 31 -0.30 20.00 13.27
CA VAL A 31 0.07 21.14 14.11
C VAL A 31 0.45 20.69 15.53
N ASP A 32 -0.35 19.80 16.13
CA ASP A 32 -0.09 19.31 17.49
C ASP A 32 1.24 18.52 17.56
N CYS A 33 1.53 17.69 16.55
CA CYS A 33 2.81 17.00 16.44
C CYS A 33 3.97 17.98 16.26
N ALA A 34 3.85 18.98 15.37
CA ALA A 34 4.91 19.97 15.15
C ALA A 34 5.22 20.77 16.43
N LYS A 35 4.19 21.20 17.16
CA LYS A 35 4.33 21.86 18.48
C LYS A 35 5.02 20.96 19.48
N LYS A 36 4.63 19.68 19.53
CA LYS A 36 5.24 18.69 20.42
C LYS A 36 6.71 18.42 20.09
N MET A 37 7.14 18.62 18.84
CA MET A 37 8.54 18.59 18.40
C MET A 37 9.31 19.91 18.65
N GLY A 38 8.66 20.93 19.23
CA GLY A 38 9.29 22.18 19.63
C GLY A 38 9.07 23.37 18.69
N ALA A 39 8.19 23.27 17.70
CA ALA A 39 7.80 24.43 16.89
C ALA A 39 6.95 25.42 17.70
N THR A 40 7.09 26.71 17.42
CA THR A 40 6.17 27.74 17.95
C THR A 40 4.79 27.59 17.32
N ASP A 41 3.76 28.16 17.94
CA ASP A 41 2.39 28.09 17.43
C ASP A 41 2.28 28.69 16.03
N GLU A 42 2.93 29.82 15.78
CA GLU A 42 2.92 30.47 14.46
C GLU A 42 3.59 29.60 13.40
N ASN A 43 4.77 29.04 13.69
CA ASN A 43 5.53 28.22 12.75
C ASN A 43 4.82 26.89 12.49
N ALA A 44 4.30 26.24 13.53
CA ALA A 44 3.55 24.99 13.40
C ALA A 44 2.33 25.17 12.49
N ASN A 45 1.53 26.22 12.72
CA ASN A 45 0.36 26.49 11.89
C ASN A 45 0.73 26.86 10.45
N SER A 46 1.72 27.75 10.27
CA SER A 46 2.13 28.19 8.93
C SER A 46 2.75 27.06 8.11
N ASP A 47 3.75 26.36 8.66
CA ASP A 47 4.46 25.29 7.95
C ASP A 47 3.54 24.10 7.65
N MET A 48 2.71 23.68 8.62
CA MET A 48 1.80 22.54 8.40
C MET A 48 0.67 22.88 7.44
N LYS A 49 0.27 24.15 7.33
CA LYS A 49 -0.70 24.58 6.33
C LYS A 49 -0.12 24.45 4.92
N GLU A 50 1.13 24.88 4.71
CA GLU A 50 1.80 24.69 3.42
C GLU A 50 1.95 23.19 3.07
N VAL A 51 2.26 22.34 4.05
CA VAL A 51 2.35 20.88 3.87
C VAL A 51 0.99 20.29 3.48
N LEU A 52 -0.08 20.72 4.14
CA LEU A 52 -1.44 20.28 3.84
C LEU A 52 -1.90 20.74 2.44
N GLU A 53 -1.55 21.97 2.04
CA GLU A 53 -1.82 22.50 0.70
C GLU A 53 -1.05 21.72 -0.37
N LEU A 54 0.20 21.31 -0.10
CA LEU A 54 0.95 20.43 -0.99
C LEU A 54 0.30 19.06 -1.11
N GLU A 55 -0.09 18.42 -0.01
CA GLU A 55 -0.74 17.10 -0.08
C GLU A 55 -2.12 17.18 -0.76
N THR A 56 -2.82 18.30 -0.61
CA THR A 56 -4.06 18.59 -1.36
C THR A 56 -3.79 18.66 -2.87
N GLN A 57 -2.69 19.29 -3.30
CA GLN A 57 -2.28 19.30 -4.71
C GLN A 57 -1.89 17.89 -5.20
N LEU A 58 -1.20 17.10 -4.37
CA LEU A 58 -0.91 15.69 -4.69
C LEU A 58 -2.22 14.90 -4.88
N ALA A 59 -3.19 15.05 -3.97
CA ALA A 59 -4.51 14.40 -4.07
C ALA A 59 -5.30 14.82 -5.32
N GLN A 60 -5.14 16.06 -5.78
CA GLN A 60 -5.78 16.55 -7.01
C GLN A 60 -5.21 15.88 -8.26
N ILE A 61 -3.90 15.62 -8.30
CA ILE A 61 -3.23 15.00 -9.46
C ILE A 61 -3.28 13.47 -9.44
N THR A 62 -3.59 12.85 -8.29
CA THR A 62 -3.87 11.41 -8.13
C THR A 62 -5.02 10.96 -9.03
N VAL A 63 -4.81 9.83 -9.73
CA VAL A 63 -5.84 9.22 -10.58
C VAL A 63 -6.87 8.50 -9.69
N PRO A 64 -8.19 8.67 -9.94
CA PRO A 64 -9.24 8.00 -9.18
C PRO A 64 -9.12 6.47 -9.21
N GLU A 65 -9.53 5.79 -8.14
CA GLU A 65 -9.45 4.33 -8.05
C GLU A 65 -10.28 3.61 -9.14
N GLU A 66 -11.38 4.22 -9.59
CA GLU A 66 -12.21 3.68 -10.66
C GLU A 66 -11.44 3.59 -11.99
N GLU A 67 -10.63 4.60 -12.29
CA GLU A 67 -9.77 4.62 -13.47
C GLU A 67 -8.60 3.63 -13.34
N MET A 68 -8.20 3.29 -12.11
CA MET A 68 -7.15 2.29 -11.86
C MET A 68 -7.65 0.83 -11.94
N ARG A 69 -8.93 0.57 -12.22
CA ARG A 69 -9.43 -0.82 -12.29
C ARG A 69 -8.97 -1.59 -13.54
N ASP A 70 -8.57 -0.88 -14.60
CA ASP A 70 -8.05 -1.49 -15.81
C ASP A 70 -6.57 -1.86 -15.63
N ALA A 71 -6.28 -3.15 -15.46
CA ALA A 71 -4.92 -3.65 -15.29
C ALA A 71 -4.02 -3.40 -16.51
N ASP A 72 -4.57 -3.42 -17.72
CA ASP A 72 -3.79 -3.21 -18.95
C ASP A 72 -3.34 -1.75 -19.06
N SER A 73 -4.18 -0.81 -18.61
CA SER A 73 -3.84 0.62 -18.54
C SER A 73 -2.66 0.93 -17.61
N GLN A 74 -2.36 0.03 -16.66
CA GLN A 74 -1.24 0.17 -15.73
C GLN A 74 0.07 -0.46 -16.24
N TYR A 75 0.07 -1.03 -17.44
CA TYR A 75 1.25 -1.63 -18.03
C TYR A 75 1.85 -0.71 -19.10
N ASN A 76 2.68 0.23 -18.66
CA ASN A 76 3.36 1.19 -19.53
C ASN A 76 4.88 1.06 -19.36
N LEU A 77 5.50 0.26 -20.21
CA LEU A 77 6.95 0.09 -20.21
C LEU A 77 7.65 1.29 -20.85
N ILE A 78 8.71 1.74 -20.20
CA ILE A 78 9.63 2.75 -20.70
C ILE A 78 11.05 2.40 -20.25
N ASN A 79 12.03 2.56 -21.13
CA ASN A 79 13.42 2.34 -20.73
C ASN A 79 13.92 3.44 -19.77
N LYS A 80 14.86 3.09 -18.89
CA LYS A 80 15.41 3.99 -17.85
C LYS A 80 15.89 5.33 -18.43
N LYS A 81 16.57 5.34 -19.58
CA LYS A 81 17.05 6.57 -20.20
C LYS A 81 15.91 7.52 -20.60
N SER A 82 14.91 7.01 -21.32
CA SER A 82 13.73 7.78 -21.71
C SER A 82 12.90 8.23 -20.51
N LEU A 83 12.82 7.40 -19.46
CA LEU A 83 12.15 7.74 -18.21
C LEU A 83 12.80 8.95 -17.52
N VAL A 84 14.13 8.92 -17.37
CA VAL A 84 14.90 10.01 -16.75
C VAL A 84 14.79 11.30 -17.55
N GLN A 85 14.79 11.21 -18.89
CA GLN A 85 14.59 12.36 -19.76
C GLN A 85 13.18 12.93 -19.67
N LYS A 86 12.15 12.07 -19.61
CA LYS A 86 10.75 12.51 -19.54
C LYS A 86 10.42 13.19 -18.20
N TYR A 87 10.99 12.69 -17.11
CA TYR A 87 10.71 13.18 -15.75
C TYR A 87 11.95 13.80 -15.09
N GLU A 88 12.61 14.73 -15.79
CA GLU A 88 13.89 15.33 -15.37
C GLU A 88 13.83 16.02 -14.00
N ASN A 89 12.68 16.60 -13.62
CA ASN A 89 12.53 17.31 -12.35
C ASN A 89 12.44 16.37 -11.14
N LEU A 90 12.20 15.08 -11.38
CA LEU A 90 12.06 14.07 -10.33
C LEU A 90 13.38 13.40 -9.95
N GLN A 91 14.48 13.69 -10.67
CA GLN A 91 15.82 13.14 -10.39
C GLN A 91 15.84 11.61 -10.24
N LEU A 92 15.02 10.91 -11.04
CA LEU A 92 14.75 9.47 -10.87
C LEU A 92 15.99 8.60 -11.05
N ASN A 93 17.01 9.06 -11.78
CA ASN A 93 18.19 8.24 -12.09
C ASN A 93 18.87 7.74 -10.80
N ASN A 94 19.22 8.67 -9.91
CA ASN A 94 19.87 8.34 -8.64
C ASN A 94 18.91 7.64 -7.68
N LEU A 95 17.63 8.01 -7.72
CA LEU A 95 16.62 7.48 -6.80
C LEU A 95 16.35 5.99 -7.06
N ILE A 96 16.24 5.57 -8.32
CA ILE A 96 15.97 4.17 -8.68
C ILE A 96 17.14 3.28 -8.25
N ASP A 97 18.38 3.69 -8.54
CA ASP A 97 19.56 2.90 -8.20
C ASP A 97 19.74 2.84 -6.67
N TYR A 98 19.55 3.96 -5.98
CA TYR A 98 19.65 4.02 -4.51
C TYR A 98 18.59 3.15 -3.81
N LEU A 99 17.32 3.25 -4.20
CA LEU A 99 16.23 2.52 -3.53
C LEU A 99 16.25 1.01 -3.83
N SER A 100 16.73 0.62 -5.01
CA SER A 100 16.81 -0.79 -5.39
C SER A 100 18.04 -1.51 -4.85
N GLY A 101 19.07 -0.76 -4.43
CA GLY A 101 20.40 -1.31 -4.11
C GLY A 101 21.13 -1.91 -5.32
N ASN A 102 20.64 -1.67 -6.54
CA ASN A 102 21.16 -2.21 -7.80
C ASN A 102 21.44 -1.07 -8.79
N THR A 103 22.41 -1.28 -9.68
CA THR A 103 22.65 -0.36 -10.79
C THR A 103 22.00 -0.91 -12.05
N PHE A 104 21.03 -0.17 -12.59
CA PHE A 104 20.35 -0.56 -13.83
C PHE A 104 20.96 0.12 -15.06
N SER A 105 21.00 -0.60 -16.17
CA SER A 105 21.41 -0.04 -17.46
C SER A 105 20.37 0.95 -18.00
N ASP A 106 20.79 1.83 -18.92
CA ASP A 106 19.90 2.76 -19.62
C ASP A 106 18.77 2.07 -20.40
N ALA A 107 18.98 0.82 -20.80
CA ALA A 107 18.04 0.00 -21.56
C ALA A 107 17.04 -0.76 -20.67
N GLU A 108 17.21 -0.73 -19.34
CA GLU A 108 16.32 -1.41 -18.41
C GLU A 108 14.88 -0.92 -18.57
N GLU A 109 13.94 -1.86 -18.77
CA GLU A 109 12.52 -1.53 -18.89
C GLU A 109 11.88 -1.39 -17.50
N LEU A 110 11.21 -0.26 -17.29
CA LEU A 110 10.54 0.06 -16.05
C LEU A 110 9.05 0.28 -16.34
N ASN A 111 8.19 -0.36 -15.56
CA ASN A 111 6.76 -0.12 -15.66
C ASN A 111 6.36 1.18 -14.94
N VAL A 112 5.71 2.11 -15.64
CA VAL A 112 5.07 3.29 -15.09
C VAL A 112 3.56 3.03 -15.01
N ALA A 113 3.08 2.66 -13.83
CA ALA A 113 1.69 2.26 -13.63
C ALA A 113 0.69 3.40 -13.79
N VAL A 114 1.08 4.64 -13.49
CA VAL A 114 0.20 5.81 -13.60
C VAL A 114 0.93 6.97 -14.29
N PRO A 115 1.12 6.94 -15.62
CA PRO A 115 1.84 7.98 -16.34
C PRO A 115 1.29 9.41 -16.13
N PRO A 116 -0.05 9.65 -16.18
CA PRO A 116 -0.60 11.00 -15.97
C PRO A 116 -0.28 11.60 -14.61
N TYR A 117 -0.13 10.76 -13.57
CA TYR A 117 0.29 11.22 -12.25
C TYR A 117 1.74 11.68 -12.26
N LEU A 118 2.66 10.90 -12.87
CA LEU A 118 4.08 11.28 -12.96
C LEU A 118 4.28 12.53 -13.80
N ASP A 119 3.53 12.70 -14.90
CA ASP A 119 3.56 13.91 -15.72
C ASP A 119 3.22 15.15 -14.86
N ARG A 120 2.11 15.10 -14.13
CA ARG A 120 1.68 16.22 -13.26
C ARG A 120 2.59 16.42 -12.05
N LEU A 121 3.16 15.35 -11.50
CA LEU A 121 4.12 15.44 -10.40
C LEU A 121 5.41 16.12 -10.86
N ASN A 122 5.91 15.79 -12.05
CA ASN A 122 7.08 16.40 -12.65
C ASN A 122 6.93 17.93 -12.83
N ASP A 123 5.70 18.40 -13.02
CA ASP A 123 5.37 19.83 -13.10
C ASP A 123 5.17 20.49 -11.72
N LEU A 124 4.68 19.74 -10.73
CA LEU A 124 4.35 20.24 -9.38
C LEU A 124 5.58 20.45 -8.51
N ILE A 125 6.50 19.48 -8.51
CA ILE A 125 7.70 19.50 -7.66
C ILE A 125 8.54 20.78 -7.82
N PRO A 126 8.92 21.24 -9.03
CA PRO A 126 9.74 22.44 -9.18
C PRO A 126 9.02 23.74 -8.77
N LYS A 127 7.68 23.75 -8.72
CA LYS A 127 6.87 24.90 -8.28
C LYS A 127 6.72 24.97 -6.76
N THR A 128 7.11 23.93 -6.04
CA THR A 128 6.94 23.82 -4.60
C THR A 128 8.20 24.28 -3.87
N LYS A 129 8.05 25.07 -2.79
CA LYS A 129 9.19 25.52 -1.99
C LYS A 129 9.92 24.31 -1.41
N LYS A 130 11.27 24.32 -1.44
CA LYS A 130 12.11 23.24 -0.89
C LYS A 130 11.81 22.95 0.60
N ARG A 131 11.52 23.98 1.40
CA ARG A 131 11.13 23.82 2.80
C ARG A 131 9.84 23.01 2.94
N THR A 132 8.82 23.33 2.16
CA THR A 132 7.53 22.61 2.17
C THR A 132 7.71 21.15 1.75
N LEU A 133 8.51 20.88 0.72
CA LEU A 133 8.85 19.50 0.30
C LEU A 133 9.54 18.73 1.43
N ALA A 134 10.54 19.33 2.08
CA ALA A 134 11.24 18.70 3.21
C ALA A 134 10.29 18.44 4.38
N ASN A 135 9.46 19.43 4.74
CA ASN A 135 8.47 19.29 5.81
C ASN A 135 7.45 18.19 5.49
N TYR A 136 7.00 18.06 4.23
CA TYR A 136 6.09 16.98 3.82
C TYR A 136 6.74 15.60 3.96
N ILE A 137 7.98 15.42 3.50
CA ILE A 137 8.70 14.16 3.63
C ILE A 137 8.85 13.77 5.10
N ILE A 138 9.31 14.71 5.95
CA ILE A 138 9.45 14.47 7.39
C ILE A 138 8.10 14.19 8.03
N TRP A 139 7.05 14.92 7.66
CA TRP A 139 5.70 14.71 8.18
C TRP A 139 5.20 13.28 7.89
N ARG A 140 5.42 12.76 6.68
CA ARG A 140 5.03 11.38 6.35
C ARG A 140 5.78 10.36 7.21
N VAL A 141 7.04 10.60 7.54
CA VAL A 141 7.80 9.75 8.48
C VAL A 141 7.25 9.87 9.90
N VAL A 142 6.94 11.08 10.36
CA VAL A 142 6.34 11.31 11.69
C VAL A 142 5.02 10.57 11.80
N LEU A 143 4.12 10.74 10.83
CA LEU A 143 2.80 10.11 10.80
C LEU A 143 2.90 8.58 10.92
N GLU A 144 3.76 7.94 10.13
CA GLU A 144 3.99 6.48 10.18
C GLU A 144 4.61 6.01 11.51
N SER A 145 5.35 6.91 12.18
CA SER A 145 6.01 6.61 13.46
C SER A 145 5.06 6.72 14.65
N LEU A 146 4.00 7.53 14.58
CA LEU A 146 3.12 7.82 15.72
C LEU A 146 2.61 6.57 16.48
N PRO A 147 2.14 5.49 15.81
CA PRO A 147 1.65 4.29 16.50
C PRO A 147 2.71 3.54 17.30
N HIS A 148 3.99 3.84 17.08
CA HIS A 148 5.13 3.18 17.72
C HIS A 148 5.67 3.92 18.94
N LEU A 149 5.36 5.20 19.08
CA LEU A 149 5.90 6.07 20.12
C LEU A 149 5.19 5.87 21.47
N SER A 150 5.58 6.70 22.45
CA SER A 150 4.97 6.73 23.78
C SER A 150 3.48 7.07 23.73
N GLN A 151 2.77 6.79 24.83
CA GLN A 151 1.30 6.91 24.91
C GLN A 151 0.79 8.27 24.46
N ASP A 152 1.47 9.35 24.85
CA ASP A 152 1.10 10.72 24.51
C ASP A 152 1.12 11.02 22.99
N TRP A 153 2.01 10.40 22.22
CA TRP A 153 1.98 10.49 20.75
C TRP A 153 0.87 9.64 20.16
N ARG A 154 0.62 8.46 20.74
CA ARG A 154 -0.47 7.58 20.32
C ARG A 154 -1.83 8.19 20.60
N ASP A 155 -1.97 8.96 21.67
CA ASP A 155 -3.21 9.68 22.00
C ASP A 155 -3.53 10.74 20.93
N LEU A 156 -2.52 11.47 20.44
CA LEU A 156 -2.70 12.40 19.32
C LEU A 156 -3.17 11.65 18.06
N TYR A 157 -2.50 10.56 17.73
CA TYR A 157 -2.87 9.74 16.57
C TYR A 157 -4.28 9.16 16.71
N PHE A 158 -4.63 8.67 17.90
CA PHE A 158 -5.94 8.10 18.18
C PHE A 158 -7.07 9.12 18.05
N GLN A 159 -6.87 10.38 18.50
CA GLN A 159 -7.87 11.44 18.28
C GLN A 159 -8.15 11.67 16.79
N PHE A 160 -7.11 11.60 15.96
CA PHE A 160 -7.24 11.68 14.52
C PHE A 160 -7.97 10.46 13.95
N THR A 161 -7.53 9.24 14.26
CA THR A 161 -8.15 8.01 13.71
C THR A 161 -9.60 7.85 14.17
N GLN A 162 -9.91 8.21 15.42
CA GLN A 162 -11.27 8.24 15.95
C GLN A 162 -12.21 9.11 15.11
N THR A 163 -11.71 10.21 14.54
CA THR A 163 -12.51 11.05 13.64
C THR A 163 -12.79 10.37 12.30
N LEU A 164 -11.91 9.47 11.86
CA LEU A 164 -12.04 8.74 10.60
C LEU A 164 -12.96 7.52 10.71
N ASP A 165 -12.79 6.72 11.76
CA ASP A 165 -13.42 5.40 11.87
C ASP A 165 -14.50 5.32 12.98
N GLY A 166 -14.64 6.36 13.80
CA GLY A 166 -15.59 6.40 14.90
C GLY A 166 -15.24 5.47 16.08
N SER A 167 -13.99 5.02 16.16
CA SER A 167 -13.52 4.13 17.22
C SER A 167 -13.66 4.77 18.61
N LYS A 168 -14.12 3.97 19.58
CA LYS A 168 -14.34 4.44 20.97
C LYS A 168 -13.09 4.35 21.84
N SER A 169 -12.11 3.55 21.43
CA SER A 169 -10.86 3.32 22.16
C SER A 169 -9.75 2.91 21.20
N ASP A 170 -8.51 3.25 21.55
CA ASP A 170 -7.32 2.78 20.82
C ASP A 170 -7.21 1.26 20.87
N VAL A 171 -6.52 0.68 19.88
CA VAL A 171 -6.27 -0.76 19.80
C VAL A 171 -5.41 -1.18 21.01
N PRO A 172 -5.80 -2.24 21.75
CA PRO A 172 -4.99 -2.75 22.85
C PRO A 172 -3.55 -3.01 22.42
N ARG A 173 -2.56 -2.63 23.26
CA ARG A 173 -1.15 -2.68 22.86
C ARG A 173 -0.68 -4.08 22.46
N SER A 174 -1.19 -5.13 23.12
CA SER A 174 -0.91 -6.52 22.76
C SER A 174 -1.40 -6.87 21.36
N GLN A 175 -2.60 -6.41 20.98
CA GLN A 175 -3.17 -6.60 19.65
C GLN A 175 -2.38 -5.81 18.59
N PHE A 176 -2.00 -4.56 18.88
CA PHE A 176 -1.14 -3.77 18.00
C PHE A 176 0.20 -4.49 17.74
N CYS A 177 0.87 -4.98 18.79
CA CYS A 177 2.12 -5.72 18.65
C CYS A 177 1.93 -7.01 17.84
N LEU A 178 0.84 -7.75 18.05
CA LEU A 178 0.53 -8.94 17.28
C LEU A 178 0.33 -8.61 15.78
N LEU A 179 -0.37 -7.53 15.46
CA LEU A 179 -0.55 -7.08 14.08
C LEU A 179 0.79 -6.69 13.44
N ARG A 180 1.70 -6.03 14.17
CA ARG A 180 3.04 -5.70 13.64
C ARG A 180 3.88 -6.95 13.41
N VAL A 181 3.86 -7.92 14.33
CA VAL A 181 4.55 -9.21 14.11
C VAL A 181 3.93 -9.95 12.93
N SER A 182 2.60 -9.98 12.83
CA SER A 182 1.90 -10.63 11.72
C SER A 182 2.16 -9.97 10.37
N ALA A 183 2.44 -8.67 10.31
CA ALA A 183 2.71 -7.97 9.06
C ALA A 183 4.16 -8.13 8.58
N ASN A 184 5.11 -8.35 9.49
CA ASN A 184 6.55 -8.42 9.16
C ASN A 184 7.12 -9.85 9.22
N PHE A 185 6.49 -10.72 10.02
CA PHE A 185 6.92 -12.10 10.27
C PHE A 185 5.74 -13.07 10.05
N ASP A 186 4.94 -12.81 9.01
CA ASP A 186 3.76 -13.59 8.64
C ASP A 186 4.08 -15.08 8.43
N ILE A 187 5.17 -15.42 7.75
CA ILE A 187 5.59 -16.81 7.49
C ILE A 187 6.00 -17.50 8.80
N ALA A 188 6.81 -16.84 9.63
CA ALA A 188 7.23 -17.40 10.92
C ALA A 188 6.05 -17.59 11.88
N LEU A 189 5.18 -16.59 12.00
CA LEU A 189 3.98 -16.66 12.84
C LEU A 189 3.02 -17.73 12.33
N SER A 190 2.81 -17.82 11.01
CA SER A 190 2.00 -18.86 10.39
C SER A 190 2.57 -20.24 10.65
N SER A 191 3.89 -20.43 10.48
CA SER A 191 4.59 -21.69 10.79
C SER A 191 4.36 -22.11 12.24
N LEU A 192 4.56 -21.20 13.20
CA LEU A 192 4.30 -21.47 14.62
C LEU A 192 2.84 -21.82 14.89
N TYR A 193 1.90 -21.08 14.29
CA TYR A 193 0.48 -21.36 14.42
C TYR A 193 0.13 -22.74 13.87
N ILE A 194 0.62 -23.09 12.69
CA ILE A 194 0.42 -24.40 12.06
C ILE A 194 1.03 -25.47 12.95
N LEU A 195 2.30 -25.36 13.34
CA LEU A 195 3.05 -26.33 14.16
C LEU A 195 2.44 -26.56 15.55
N LYS A 196 1.83 -25.54 16.15
CA LYS A 196 1.10 -25.67 17.41
C LYS A 196 -0.27 -26.30 17.22
N ASN A 197 -0.92 -26.02 16.08
CA ASN A 197 -2.25 -26.48 15.76
C ASN A 197 -2.25 -27.61 14.71
N VAL A 198 -1.18 -28.41 14.55
CA VAL A 198 -1.01 -29.48 13.52
C VAL A 198 -2.05 -30.60 13.62
N ARG A 199 -2.93 -30.55 14.63
CA ARG A 199 -4.21 -31.25 14.59
C ARG A 199 -5.27 -30.55 13.72
N LEU A 200 -4.89 -29.60 12.86
CA LEU A 200 -5.52 -29.37 11.56
C LEU A 200 -5.41 -30.70 10.80
N ASN A 201 -6.35 -31.59 11.12
CA ASN A 201 -6.41 -32.94 10.63
C ASN A 201 -6.26 -32.89 9.11
N ASN A 202 -5.39 -33.74 8.54
CA ASN A 202 -5.29 -33.95 7.08
C ASN A 202 -6.69 -34.02 6.43
N LYS A 203 -7.68 -34.54 7.17
CA LYS A 203 -9.10 -34.53 6.80
C LYS A 203 -9.67 -33.16 6.44
N ILE A 204 -9.44 -32.11 7.25
CA ILE A 204 -9.97 -30.76 6.97
C ILE A 204 -9.33 -30.19 5.69
N GLN A 205 -8.02 -30.37 5.53
CA GLN A 205 -7.33 -29.92 4.31
C GLN A 205 -7.82 -30.68 3.07
N GLN A 206 -8.06 -31.99 3.20
CA GLN A 206 -8.63 -32.82 2.14
C GLN A 206 -10.07 -32.37 1.79
N GLU A 207 -10.92 -32.15 2.79
CA GLU A 207 -12.30 -31.67 2.60
C GLU A 207 -12.31 -30.30 1.91
N ALA A 208 -11.47 -29.36 2.36
CA ALA A 208 -11.32 -28.06 1.69
C ALA A 208 -10.85 -28.21 0.24
N SER A 209 -9.93 -29.14 -0.03
CA SER A 209 -9.43 -29.40 -1.39
C SER A 209 -10.50 -30.00 -2.29
N ILE A 210 -11.37 -30.87 -1.76
CA ILE A 210 -12.53 -31.40 -2.48
C ILE A 210 -13.48 -30.25 -2.84
N ILE A 211 -13.79 -29.36 -1.90
CA ILE A 211 -14.66 -28.20 -2.14
C ILE A 211 -14.09 -27.31 -3.25
N VAL A 212 -12.80 -26.95 -3.17
CA VAL A 212 -12.15 -26.11 -4.20
C VAL A 212 -12.21 -26.78 -5.58
N ASN A 213 -11.94 -28.08 -5.66
CA ASN A 213 -11.99 -28.81 -6.92
C ASN A 213 -13.41 -28.89 -7.50
N GLU A 214 -14.42 -29.10 -6.67
CA GLU A 214 -15.82 -29.08 -7.13
C GLU A 214 -16.24 -27.68 -7.59
N VAL A 215 -15.82 -26.61 -6.90
CA VAL A 215 -16.07 -25.22 -7.36
C VAL A 215 -15.43 -24.96 -8.73
N ILE A 216 -14.17 -25.36 -8.94
CA ILE A 216 -13.48 -25.21 -10.23
C ILE A 216 -14.20 -26.01 -11.33
N LYS A 217 -14.61 -27.24 -11.01
CA LYS A 217 -15.35 -28.11 -11.93
C LYS A 217 -16.70 -27.52 -12.30
N THR A 218 -17.48 -27.02 -11.33
CA THR A 218 -18.74 -26.34 -11.58
C THR A 218 -18.54 -25.07 -12.41
N ALA A 219 -17.52 -24.26 -12.11
CA ALA A 219 -17.19 -23.08 -12.91
C ALA A 219 -16.89 -23.44 -14.37
N LYS A 220 -16.13 -24.53 -14.63
CA LYS A 220 -15.89 -25.04 -16.00
C LYS A 220 -17.18 -25.48 -16.68
N GLN A 221 -18.11 -26.10 -15.96
CA GLN A 221 -19.40 -26.52 -16.50
C GLN A 221 -20.27 -25.31 -16.86
N GLU A 222 -20.33 -24.30 -15.99
CA GLU A 222 -21.11 -23.08 -16.24
C GLU A 222 -20.52 -22.24 -17.37
N LEU A 223 -19.18 -22.12 -17.46
CA LEU A 223 -18.51 -21.45 -18.58
C LEU A 223 -18.85 -22.05 -19.96
N ARG A 224 -19.19 -23.34 -20.03
CA ARG A 224 -19.63 -23.96 -21.29
C ARG A 224 -21.04 -23.51 -21.70
N LYS A 225 -21.89 -23.21 -20.73
CA LYS A 225 -23.32 -22.91 -20.91
C LYS A 225 -23.61 -21.43 -21.17
N ILE A 226 -22.74 -20.51 -20.71
CA ILE A 226 -23.00 -19.07 -20.88
C ILE A 226 -23.10 -18.67 -22.36
N GLU A 227 -24.06 -17.82 -22.69
CA GLU A 227 -24.36 -17.45 -24.08
C GLU A 227 -23.61 -16.19 -24.55
N TRP A 228 -23.21 -15.32 -23.62
CA TRP A 228 -22.57 -14.04 -23.95
C TRP A 228 -21.11 -14.16 -24.42
N MET A 229 -20.48 -15.33 -24.21
CA MET A 229 -19.08 -15.57 -24.52
C MET A 229 -18.93 -16.50 -25.73
N GLN A 230 -18.05 -16.14 -26.67
CA GLN A 230 -17.74 -16.98 -27.83
C GLN A 230 -16.96 -18.24 -27.42
N ASP A 231 -17.06 -19.30 -28.23
CA ASP A 231 -16.44 -20.60 -27.91
C ASP A 231 -14.91 -20.53 -27.77
N SER A 232 -14.24 -19.70 -28.58
CA SER A 232 -12.79 -19.46 -28.47
C SER A 232 -12.41 -18.86 -27.12
N THR A 233 -13.16 -17.87 -26.64
CA THR A 233 -12.96 -17.25 -25.33
C THR A 233 -13.29 -18.22 -24.19
N LYS A 234 -14.35 -19.02 -24.32
CA LYS A 234 -14.68 -20.08 -23.34
C LYS A 234 -13.54 -21.08 -23.20
N GLN A 235 -12.93 -21.49 -24.30
CA GLN A 235 -11.80 -22.42 -24.30
C GLN A 235 -10.60 -21.82 -23.54
N GLN A 236 -10.27 -20.55 -23.77
CA GLN A 236 -9.21 -19.87 -23.02
C GLN A 236 -9.52 -19.75 -21.52
N ALA A 237 -10.77 -19.43 -21.16
CA ALA A 237 -11.19 -19.36 -19.76
C ALA A 237 -11.10 -20.72 -19.05
N ILE A 238 -11.51 -21.80 -19.72
CA ILE A 238 -11.36 -23.17 -19.21
C ILE A 238 -9.88 -23.54 -19.06
N GLU A 239 -9.04 -23.16 -20.01
CA GLU A 239 -7.59 -23.41 -19.93
C GLU A 239 -6.95 -22.67 -18.75
N LYS A 240 -7.34 -21.42 -18.49
CA LYS A 240 -6.93 -20.70 -17.29
C LYS A 240 -7.33 -21.44 -16.01
N LEU A 241 -8.54 -22.01 -15.96
CA LEU A 241 -8.99 -22.83 -14.83
C LEU A 241 -8.30 -24.21 -14.75
N ASN A 242 -7.69 -24.71 -15.83
CA ASN A 242 -6.86 -25.93 -15.79
C ASN A 242 -5.49 -25.65 -15.16
N GLN A 243 -4.97 -24.44 -15.35
CA GLN A 243 -3.66 -24.01 -14.87
C GLN A 243 -3.69 -23.42 -13.44
N LEU A 244 -4.87 -23.34 -12.83
CA LEU A 244 -5.03 -22.76 -11.50
C LEU A 244 -4.35 -23.65 -10.43
N ILE A 245 -3.37 -23.07 -9.74
CA ILE A 245 -2.71 -23.70 -8.60
C ILE A 245 -3.50 -23.36 -7.33
N SER A 246 -4.08 -24.37 -6.67
CA SER A 246 -4.78 -24.19 -5.41
C SER A 246 -3.87 -24.50 -4.22
N ILE A 247 -3.77 -23.56 -3.29
CA ILE A 247 -3.09 -23.75 -2.01
C ILE A 247 -4.16 -23.84 -0.93
N THR A 248 -4.32 -25.02 -0.31
CA THR A 248 -5.31 -25.24 0.74
C THR A 248 -4.65 -25.27 2.11
N ALA A 249 -5.20 -24.50 3.04
CA ALA A 249 -4.71 -24.26 4.40
C ALA A 249 -3.36 -23.52 4.47
N TYR A 250 -2.25 -24.15 4.05
CA TYR A 250 -0.92 -23.55 4.14
C TYR A 250 0.09 -24.20 3.17
N PRO A 251 1.13 -23.46 2.73
CA PRO A 251 2.25 -24.03 1.97
C PRO A 251 3.02 -25.07 2.81
N LYS A 252 3.42 -26.19 2.21
CA LYS A 252 4.14 -27.27 2.93
C LYS A 252 5.49 -26.80 3.47
N GLU A 253 6.08 -25.79 2.85
CA GLU A 253 7.32 -25.14 3.23
C GLU A 253 7.26 -24.59 4.66
N TYR A 254 6.07 -24.19 5.14
CA TYR A 254 5.90 -23.62 6.47
C TYR A 254 6.05 -24.67 7.58
N LEU A 255 5.99 -25.96 7.26
CA LEU A 255 6.30 -27.04 8.20
C LEU A 255 7.81 -27.28 8.37
N ASN A 256 8.64 -26.72 7.47
CA ASN A 256 10.09 -26.88 7.52
C ASN A 256 10.71 -25.67 8.22
N THR A 257 10.94 -25.80 9.53
CA THR A 257 11.50 -24.73 10.36
C THR A 257 12.83 -24.21 9.82
N LYS A 258 13.71 -25.07 9.29
CA LYS A 258 14.98 -24.63 8.69
C LYS A 258 14.80 -23.72 7.47
N LYS A 259 13.76 -23.97 6.66
CA LYS A 259 13.44 -23.09 5.52
C LYS A 259 12.87 -21.76 5.99
N VAL A 260 12.03 -21.79 7.02
CA VAL A 260 11.46 -20.59 7.64
C VAL A 260 12.58 -19.75 8.27
N ASP A 261 13.47 -20.35 9.07
CA ASP A 261 14.60 -19.67 9.71
C ASP A 261 15.52 -19.01 8.66
N LYS A 262 15.78 -19.71 7.54
CA LYS A 262 16.60 -19.15 6.44
C LYS A 262 15.98 -17.89 5.82
N GLN A 263 14.65 -17.78 5.78
CA GLN A 263 13.97 -16.59 5.23
C GLN A 263 14.28 -15.32 6.04
N TYR A 264 14.55 -15.48 7.33
CA TYR A 264 14.77 -14.38 8.27
C TYR A 264 16.23 -14.34 8.78
N ALA A 265 17.17 -14.95 8.07
CA ALA A 265 18.57 -15.05 8.53
C ALA A 265 19.34 -13.72 8.55
N GLU A 266 18.90 -12.75 7.74
CA GLU A 266 19.53 -11.42 7.59
C GLU A 266 18.70 -10.29 8.22
N VAL A 267 17.60 -10.63 8.90
CA VAL A 267 16.73 -9.70 9.64
C VAL A 267 17.15 -9.68 11.11
#